data_AF-A0A935KMK5-F1
#
_entry.id   AF-A0A935KMK5-F1
#
_cell.length_a   1.000
_cell.length_b   1.000
_cell.length_c   1.000
_cell.angle_alpha   90.00
_cell.angle_beta   90.00
_cell.angle_gamma   90.00
#
_symmetry.space_group_name_H-M   'P 1'
#
loop_
_entity.id
_entity.type
_entity.pdbx_description
1 polymer ?
#
loop_
_entity_poly.entity_id
_entity_poly.type
_entity_poly.pdbx_seq_one_letter_code
_entity_poly.pdbx_strand_id
1 'polypeptide(L)'
;MKILVVHQHYLFPGAPGGSRFNELARLWREAGHQVTVIAGSLNYNTGETPAALRGKWVARQEEGGVTVWRCHVPSSYGAGYWGRMWAFFGFTLSASTAALRAGQPEVVVATSPPLVAALPGWLAARLRWRRVPWVFEVRDLWPESAVTTGVLSERSPLTKLLYALERWACGSAQLINVLTPAFRDDLVRRGLALPAKIVLIPNGADLDHFQPGPRDNDVRREQAWGDRFVVMYAGAHGRANAVGQLLDAAELLRDRADILIATVGDGPQRVELEQRARARGLTNVMFCGPQAKERMPAFVNACDVGAAVLQNNPTFRTVYPNKVFDYMACERPTLLAIDGVARELVCEQAAAGLFAEPENAAALAQAIRQLADDRAAGLAMGRRGRAWVLAHASRRALATRYLEVLGAGVLNTPWDELYVYGAGGHGKVVADVVLRADLPAFRGFIDDACARPQPNGPLGLPLLGSGEWLAERARRVRIAVALGLGDNRLRQRVAQQCVAWGIVLASPVHPRAAVAPSARLGAGTVIMAGAAVNPDAALGEGVIINTGAVVEHDNEIGDYAHLSANAATGGQVRIGALAQLGLGAVVLPRLSVGCGSIVGAGAVVIDDLPEHVVAVGVPARILRRCPDAPP
;
A
#
# COMPACT_ATOMS: atom_id res chain seq x y z
N MET A 1 11.32 -0.40 -15.99
CA MET A 1 9.98 -0.99 -16.24
C MET A 1 9.19 -0.16 -17.25
N LYS A 2 8.28 -0.78 -17.99
CA LYS A 2 7.25 -0.15 -18.84
C LYS A 2 5.92 -0.11 -18.07
N ILE A 3 5.52 1.06 -17.63
CA ILE A 3 4.35 1.26 -16.75
C ILE A 3 3.24 1.92 -17.56
N LEU A 4 2.06 1.28 -17.60
CA LEU A 4 0.84 1.89 -18.17
C LEU A 4 -0.08 2.36 -17.05
N VAL A 5 -0.36 3.66 -17.00
CA VAL A 5 -1.28 4.26 -16.03
C VAL A 5 -2.61 4.60 -16.71
N VAL A 6 -3.73 4.19 -16.14
CA VAL A 6 -5.07 4.60 -16.55
C VAL A 6 -5.64 5.54 -15.50
N HIS A 7 -5.63 6.84 -15.82
CA HIS A 7 -6.05 7.89 -14.90
C HIS A 7 -6.73 9.03 -15.66
N GLN A 8 -8.06 9.15 -15.53
CA GLN A 8 -8.84 10.15 -16.27
C GLN A 8 -8.40 11.59 -16.01
N HIS A 9 -8.06 11.92 -14.76
CA HIS A 9 -7.81 13.29 -14.30
C HIS A 9 -6.35 13.74 -14.39
N TYR A 10 -5.54 13.09 -15.24
CA TYR A 10 -4.17 13.52 -15.50
C TYR A 10 -4.15 14.94 -16.09
N LEU A 11 -3.48 15.86 -15.40
CA LEU A 11 -3.52 17.29 -15.73
C LEU A 11 -2.82 17.58 -17.05
N PHE A 12 -3.25 18.64 -17.73
CA PHE A 12 -2.49 19.26 -18.80
C PHE A 12 -1.30 20.04 -18.22
N PRO A 13 -0.22 20.26 -19.00
CA PRO A 13 0.89 21.11 -18.57
C PRO A 13 0.40 22.48 -18.08
N GLY A 14 0.82 22.88 -16.88
CA GLY A 14 0.44 24.15 -16.25
C GLY A 14 -1.00 24.24 -15.71
N ALA A 15 -1.83 23.20 -15.86
CA ALA A 15 -3.19 23.23 -15.34
C ALA A 15 -3.20 23.08 -13.79
N PRO A 16 -4.02 23.86 -13.07
CA PRO A 16 -4.19 23.68 -11.63
C PRO A 16 -4.91 22.36 -11.33
N GLY A 17 -4.69 21.81 -10.13
CA GLY A 17 -5.43 20.64 -9.64
C GLY A 17 -4.56 19.58 -8.95
N GLY A 18 -5.17 18.42 -8.68
CA GLY A 18 -4.50 17.29 -8.05
C GLY A 18 -3.51 16.60 -8.99
N SER A 19 -2.21 16.81 -8.79
CA SER A 19 -1.15 16.39 -9.72
C SER A 19 -0.46 15.07 -9.36
N ARG A 20 -1.06 14.22 -8.51
CA ARG A 20 -0.41 12.99 -7.99
C ARG A 20 0.23 12.15 -9.11
N PHE A 21 -0.55 11.76 -10.12
CA PHE A 21 -0.03 10.92 -11.20
C PHE A 21 0.86 11.67 -12.19
N ASN A 22 0.70 13.00 -12.34
CA ASN A 22 1.67 13.82 -13.08
C ASN A 22 3.06 13.75 -12.43
N GLU A 23 3.13 13.88 -11.10
CA GLU A 23 4.40 13.78 -10.38
C GLU A 23 4.93 12.35 -10.33
N LEU A 24 4.08 11.34 -10.09
CA LEU A 24 4.53 9.94 -10.12
C LEU A 24 5.09 9.58 -11.51
N ALA A 25 4.42 9.98 -12.59
CA ALA A 25 4.91 9.73 -13.95
C ALA A 25 6.27 10.41 -14.20
N ARG A 26 6.44 11.67 -13.72
CA ARG A 26 7.72 12.38 -13.79
C ARG A 26 8.81 11.66 -13.01
N LEU A 27 8.56 11.32 -11.74
CA LEU A 27 9.53 10.69 -10.84
C LEU A 27 9.91 9.27 -11.29
N TRP A 28 8.95 8.48 -11.76
CA TRP A 28 9.22 7.14 -12.30
C TRP A 28 10.05 7.22 -13.59
N ARG A 29 9.83 8.23 -14.43
CA ARG A 29 10.66 8.47 -15.61
C ARG A 29 12.08 8.91 -15.22
N GLU A 30 12.23 9.81 -14.24
CA GLU A 30 13.54 10.20 -13.70
C GLU A 30 14.32 8.97 -13.16
N ALA A 31 13.62 8.00 -12.57
CA ALA A 31 14.18 6.72 -12.15
C ALA A 31 14.46 5.74 -13.31
N GLY A 32 14.33 6.15 -14.57
CA GLY A 32 14.66 5.35 -15.76
C GLY A 32 13.53 4.44 -16.27
N HIS A 33 12.29 4.60 -15.78
CA HIS A 33 11.14 3.81 -16.23
C HIS A 33 10.43 4.47 -17.42
N GLN A 34 9.89 3.66 -18.33
CA GLN A 34 9.06 4.14 -19.44
C GLN A 34 7.60 4.23 -18.97
N VAL A 35 7.04 5.44 -18.92
CA VAL A 35 5.66 5.66 -18.46
C VAL A 35 4.76 6.03 -19.65
N THR A 36 3.64 5.33 -19.77
CA THR A 36 2.53 5.68 -20.68
C THR A 36 1.28 5.94 -19.85
N VAL A 37 0.56 7.02 -20.15
CA VAL A 37 -0.67 7.39 -19.43
C VAL A 37 -1.86 7.38 -20.39
N ILE A 38 -2.99 6.82 -19.98
CA ILE A 38 -4.30 6.95 -20.62
C ILE A 38 -5.13 7.90 -19.77
N ALA A 39 -5.49 9.05 -20.33
CA ALA A 39 -6.07 10.19 -19.62
C ALA A 39 -7.25 10.82 -20.38
N GLY A 40 -8.07 11.61 -19.69
CA GLY A 40 -9.18 12.34 -20.31
C GLY A 40 -8.70 13.49 -21.19
N SER A 41 -9.47 13.80 -22.23
CA SER A 41 -9.27 14.94 -23.12
C SER A 41 -9.80 16.26 -22.57
N LEU A 42 -10.54 16.22 -21.46
CA LEU A 42 -11.22 17.37 -20.85
C LEU A 42 -10.53 17.78 -19.55
N ASN A 43 -10.31 19.09 -19.37
CA ASN A 43 -9.85 19.64 -18.10
C ASN A 43 -11.02 19.61 -17.11
N TYR A 44 -10.91 18.79 -16.05
CA TYR A 44 -12.01 18.60 -15.10
C TYR A 44 -12.27 19.80 -14.19
N ASN A 45 -11.33 20.74 -14.08
CA ASN A 45 -11.50 21.97 -13.31
C ASN A 45 -12.23 23.05 -14.11
N THR A 46 -11.89 23.22 -15.39
CA THR A 46 -12.51 24.24 -16.25
C THR A 46 -13.71 23.71 -17.05
N GLY A 47 -13.83 22.40 -17.21
CA GLY A 47 -14.82 21.77 -18.09
C GLY A 47 -14.46 21.85 -19.59
N GLU A 48 -13.30 22.40 -19.93
CA GLU A 48 -12.94 22.70 -21.31
C GLU A 48 -12.10 21.60 -21.96
N THR A 49 -12.36 21.36 -23.25
CA THR A 49 -11.52 20.52 -24.10
C THR A 49 -10.62 21.40 -24.97
N PRO A 50 -9.28 21.24 -24.89
CA PRO A 50 -8.34 21.96 -25.75
C PRO A 50 -8.68 21.79 -27.23
N ALA A 51 -8.51 22.85 -28.03
CA ALA A 51 -8.88 22.85 -29.45
C ALA A 51 -8.28 21.67 -30.23
N ALA A 52 -7.01 21.32 -29.96
CA ALA A 52 -6.30 20.21 -30.60
C ALA A 52 -6.89 18.82 -30.31
N LEU A 53 -7.76 18.69 -29.30
CA LEU A 53 -8.40 17.44 -28.87
C LEU A 53 -9.91 17.39 -29.18
N ARG A 54 -10.52 18.50 -29.61
CA ARG A 54 -11.96 18.55 -29.91
C ARG A 54 -12.30 17.58 -31.04
N GLY A 55 -13.38 16.81 -30.86
CA GLY A 55 -13.86 15.82 -31.83
C GLY A 55 -13.00 14.56 -31.96
N LYS A 56 -11.86 14.45 -31.27
CA LYS A 56 -11.01 13.26 -31.32
C LYS A 56 -11.51 12.19 -30.36
N TRP A 57 -11.63 10.96 -30.85
CA TRP A 57 -11.95 9.79 -30.00
C TRP A 57 -10.78 9.43 -29.08
N VAL A 58 -9.58 9.35 -29.66
CA VAL A 58 -8.32 9.06 -28.98
C VAL A 58 -7.21 9.83 -29.70
N ALA A 59 -6.33 10.49 -28.95
CA ALA A 59 -5.15 11.17 -29.48
C ALA A 59 -3.90 10.81 -28.67
N ARG A 60 -2.83 10.40 -29.33
CA ARG A 60 -1.52 10.18 -28.70
C ARG A 60 -0.71 11.48 -28.75
N GLN A 61 -0.13 11.88 -27.62
CA GLN A 61 0.70 13.06 -27.46
C GLN A 61 1.89 12.75 -26.55
N GLU A 62 2.90 13.61 -26.58
CA GLU A 62 4.00 13.59 -25.63
C GLU A 62 3.88 14.81 -24.73
N GLU A 63 3.79 14.59 -23.42
CA GLU A 63 3.61 15.64 -22.43
C GLU A 63 4.68 15.50 -21.35
N GLY A 64 5.60 16.46 -21.26
CA GLY A 64 6.69 16.42 -20.29
C GLY A 64 7.53 15.14 -20.40
N GLY A 65 7.76 14.62 -21.61
CA GLY A 65 8.50 13.38 -21.88
C GLY A 65 7.78 12.09 -21.45
N VAL A 66 6.47 12.16 -21.19
CA VAL A 66 5.59 11.00 -20.94
C VAL A 66 4.69 10.83 -22.15
N THR A 67 4.52 9.60 -22.64
CA THR A 67 3.52 9.32 -23.69
C THR A 67 2.13 9.34 -23.08
N VAL A 68 1.25 10.23 -23.55
CA VAL A 68 -0.12 10.37 -23.07
C VAL A 68 -1.12 10.07 -24.19
N TRP A 69 -2.05 9.16 -23.94
CA TRP A 69 -3.23 8.91 -24.75
C TRP A 69 -4.40 9.69 -24.16
N ARG A 70 -4.76 10.81 -24.81
CA ARG A 70 -5.92 11.63 -24.47
C ARG A 70 -7.18 11.03 -25.10
N CYS A 71 -8.10 10.60 -24.24
CA CYS A 71 -9.32 9.87 -24.56
C CYS A 71 -10.54 10.75 -24.38
N HIS A 72 -11.49 10.63 -25.31
CA HIS A 72 -12.69 11.46 -25.35
C HIS A 72 -13.46 11.44 -24.02
N VAL A 73 -13.71 12.64 -23.49
CA VAL A 73 -14.62 12.87 -22.37
C VAL A 73 -15.76 13.76 -22.86
N PRO A 74 -17.03 13.32 -22.76
CA PRO A 74 -18.19 14.14 -23.05
C PRO A 74 -18.18 15.50 -22.34
N SER A 75 -18.61 16.55 -23.02
CA SER A 75 -18.73 17.92 -22.47
C SER A 75 -19.77 18.04 -21.36
N SER A 76 -20.62 17.02 -21.20
CA SER A 76 -21.61 16.92 -20.12
C SER A 76 -20.99 16.71 -18.73
N TYR A 77 -19.66 16.65 -18.60
CA TYR A 77 -18.97 16.48 -17.31
C TYR A 77 -19.43 17.47 -16.21
N GLY A 78 -19.70 18.72 -16.61
CA GLY A 78 -20.21 19.77 -15.71
C GLY A 78 -21.73 19.79 -15.53
N ALA A 79 -22.49 19.03 -16.33
CA ALA A 79 -23.96 19.03 -16.36
C ALA A 79 -24.57 18.15 -15.25
N GLY A 80 -24.23 18.46 -14.00
CA GLY A 80 -24.73 17.74 -12.82
C GLY A 80 -24.23 16.30 -12.70
N TYR A 81 -24.91 15.52 -11.86
CA TYR A 81 -24.50 14.14 -11.54
C TYR A 81 -24.56 13.20 -12.75
N TRP A 82 -25.68 13.19 -13.48
CA TRP A 82 -25.87 12.31 -14.64
C TRP A 82 -24.95 12.66 -15.80
N GLY A 83 -24.72 13.96 -16.05
CA GLY A 83 -23.74 14.41 -17.03
C GLY A 83 -22.33 13.91 -16.71
N ARG A 84 -21.91 13.99 -15.44
CA ARG A 84 -20.64 13.44 -14.97
C ARG A 84 -20.53 11.93 -15.14
N MET A 85 -21.61 11.20 -14.84
CA MET A 85 -21.66 9.75 -15.03
C MET A 85 -21.48 9.39 -16.51
N TRP A 86 -22.20 10.07 -17.42
CA TRP A 86 -22.01 9.89 -18.87
C TRP A 86 -20.59 10.21 -19.31
N ALA A 87 -19.97 11.24 -18.73
CA ALA A 87 -18.59 11.59 -19.01
C ALA A 87 -17.60 10.48 -18.59
N PHE A 88 -17.85 9.81 -17.46
CA PHE A 88 -17.06 8.65 -17.02
C PHE A 88 -17.21 7.45 -17.97
N PHE A 89 -18.41 7.17 -18.47
CA PHE A 89 -18.64 6.11 -19.45
C PHE A 89 -18.00 6.43 -20.81
N GLY A 90 -18.13 7.67 -21.30
CA GLY A 90 -17.49 8.10 -22.55
C GLY A 90 -15.96 7.99 -22.49
N PHE A 91 -15.37 8.38 -21.35
CA PHE A 91 -13.95 8.13 -21.09
C PHE A 91 -13.62 6.65 -21.11
N THR A 92 -14.40 5.80 -20.42
CA THR A 92 -14.13 4.37 -20.30
C THR A 92 -14.08 3.68 -21.67
N LEU A 93 -14.98 4.01 -22.58
CA LEU A 93 -15.03 3.45 -23.93
C LEU A 93 -13.82 3.89 -24.79
N SER A 94 -13.48 5.17 -24.77
CA SER A 94 -12.34 5.71 -25.51
C SER A 94 -11.00 5.27 -24.91
N ALA A 95 -10.90 5.19 -23.59
CA ALA A 95 -9.76 4.64 -22.86
C ALA A 95 -9.56 3.16 -23.15
N SER A 96 -10.63 2.37 -23.32
CA SER A 96 -10.53 0.96 -23.73
C SER A 96 -9.95 0.83 -25.14
N THR A 97 -10.30 1.74 -26.05
CA THR A 97 -9.68 1.81 -27.37
C THR A 97 -8.19 2.15 -27.29
N ALA A 98 -7.81 3.11 -26.44
CA ALA A 98 -6.41 3.47 -26.22
C ALA A 98 -5.60 2.35 -25.55
N ALA A 99 -6.18 1.66 -24.57
CA ALA A 99 -5.61 0.49 -23.91
C ALA A 99 -5.28 -0.62 -24.92
N LEU A 100 -6.14 -0.82 -25.91
CA LEU A 100 -5.90 -1.76 -27.01
C LEU A 100 -4.90 -1.25 -28.06
N ARG A 101 -4.46 0.01 -28.02
CA ARG A 101 -3.47 0.58 -28.96
C ARG A 101 -2.12 0.89 -28.31
N ALA A 102 -2.08 0.99 -26.99
CA ALA A 102 -0.85 1.18 -26.24
C ALA A 102 0.14 0.03 -26.48
N GLY A 103 1.44 0.33 -26.38
CA GLY A 103 2.50 -0.68 -26.42
C GLY A 103 2.42 -1.63 -25.23
N GLN A 104 3.16 -2.74 -25.29
CA GLN A 104 3.16 -3.76 -24.23
C GLN A 104 3.74 -3.19 -22.93
N PRO A 105 2.95 -3.10 -21.84
CA PRO A 105 3.45 -2.74 -20.53
C PRO A 105 3.94 -3.98 -19.78
N GLU A 106 4.83 -3.76 -18.81
CA GLU A 106 5.21 -4.75 -17.80
C GLU A 106 4.25 -4.70 -16.61
N VAL A 107 3.65 -3.55 -16.32
CA VAL A 107 2.63 -3.41 -15.28
C VAL A 107 1.60 -2.35 -15.65
N VAL A 108 0.35 -2.58 -15.27
CA VAL A 108 -0.76 -1.63 -15.45
C VAL A 108 -1.23 -1.10 -14.10
N VAL A 109 -1.42 0.20 -13.96
CA VAL A 109 -1.99 0.85 -12.77
C VAL A 109 -3.26 1.57 -13.19
N ALA A 110 -4.41 1.22 -12.61
CA ALA A 110 -5.68 1.90 -12.87
C ALA A 110 -6.23 2.51 -11.59
N THR A 111 -6.85 3.68 -11.68
CA THR A 111 -7.27 4.46 -10.51
C THR A 111 -8.78 4.64 -10.46
N SER A 112 -9.38 4.61 -9.26
CA SER A 112 -10.68 5.22 -8.99
C SER A 112 -10.52 6.54 -8.22
N PRO A 113 -11.42 7.53 -8.41
CA PRO A 113 -12.54 7.59 -9.34
C PRO A 113 -12.15 8.02 -10.79
N PRO A 114 -13.01 7.74 -11.78
CA PRO A 114 -14.22 6.91 -11.65
C PRO A 114 -13.88 5.42 -11.62
N LEU A 115 -14.66 4.63 -10.89
CA LEU A 115 -14.44 3.18 -10.77
C LEU A 115 -14.53 2.44 -12.12
N VAL A 116 -15.33 2.96 -13.06
CA VAL A 116 -15.41 2.43 -14.44
C VAL A 116 -14.09 2.51 -15.19
N ALA A 117 -13.12 3.34 -14.76
CA ALA A 117 -11.76 3.35 -15.32
C ALA A 117 -10.96 2.08 -15.00
N ALA A 118 -11.42 1.23 -14.08
CA ALA A 118 -10.83 -0.09 -13.87
C ALA A 118 -10.95 -1.00 -15.10
N LEU A 119 -12.02 -0.86 -15.90
CA LEU A 119 -12.25 -1.67 -17.11
C LEU A 119 -11.14 -1.52 -18.16
N PRO A 120 -10.76 -0.32 -18.63
CA PRO A 120 -9.67 -0.16 -19.57
C PRO A 120 -8.32 -0.62 -19.02
N GLY A 121 -8.06 -0.44 -17.72
CA GLY A 121 -6.85 -0.97 -17.07
C GLY A 121 -6.78 -2.49 -17.10
N TRP A 122 -7.86 -3.15 -16.67
CA TRP A 122 -7.97 -4.61 -16.73
C TRP A 122 -7.89 -5.14 -18.16
N LEU A 123 -8.54 -4.46 -19.12
CA LEU A 123 -8.52 -4.81 -20.55
C LEU A 123 -7.09 -4.77 -21.11
N ALA A 124 -6.35 -3.70 -20.80
CA ALA A 124 -4.94 -3.57 -21.20
C ALA A 124 -4.09 -4.73 -20.68
N ALA A 125 -4.34 -5.16 -19.43
CA ALA A 125 -3.57 -6.20 -18.76
C ALA A 125 -3.90 -7.63 -19.22
N ARG A 126 -5.19 -7.92 -19.46
CA ARG A 126 -5.67 -9.30 -19.68
C ARG A 126 -5.88 -9.67 -21.13
N LEU A 127 -6.46 -8.78 -21.94
CA LEU A 127 -6.97 -9.16 -23.26
C LEU A 127 -5.93 -9.00 -24.37
N ARG A 128 -5.04 -7.99 -24.26
CA ARG A 128 -4.05 -7.69 -25.31
C ARG A 128 -2.73 -8.45 -25.17
N TRP A 129 -2.23 -8.56 -23.93
CA TRP A 129 -0.85 -9.03 -23.70
C TRP A 129 -0.76 -10.31 -22.87
N ARG A 130 -1.89 -10.87 -22.43
CA ARG A 130 -2.02 -12.08 -21.59
C ARG A 130 -0.97 -12.16 -20.46
N ARG A 131 -1.40 -11.90 -19.22
CA ARG A 131 -0.61 -12.05 -17.96
C ARG A 131 0.24 -10.85 -17.54
N VAL A 132 -0.09 -9.64 -18.00
CA VAL A 132 0.48 -8.44 -17.37
C VAL A 132 -0.20 -8.22 -16.01
N PRO A 133 0.55 -8.02 -14.93
CA PRO A 133 -0.05 -7.66 -13.66
C PRO A 133 -0.74 -6.30 -13.72
N TRP A 134 -1.87 -6.19 -13.03
CA TRP A 134 -2.58 -4.93 -12.90
C TRP A 134 -2.86 -4.60 -11.44
N VAL A 135 -2.63 -3.33 -11.13
CA VAL A 135 -2.75 -2.73 -9.81
C VAL A 135 -3.92 -1.78 -9.83
N PHE A 136 -4.74 -1.84 -8.78
CA PHE A 136 -5.90 -0.98 -8.63
C PHE A 136 -5.66 0.02 -7.49
N GLU A 137 -5.64 1.32 -7.80
CA GLU A 137 -5.51 2.37 -6.79
C GLU A 137 -6.88 2.96 -6.42
N VAL A 138 -7.28 2.75 -5.16
CA VAL A 138 -8.50 3.29 -4.58
C VAL A 138 -8.19 4.64 -3.93
N ARG A 139 -8.65 5.72 -4.55
CA ARG A 139 -8.42 7.09 -4.05
C ARG A 139 -9.61 7.69 -3.32
N ASP A 140 -10.75 7.05 -3.42
CA ASP A 140 -12.02 7.38 -2.76
C ASP A 140 -12.81 6.08 -2.64
N LEU A 141 -13.60 5.93 -1.57
CA LEU A 141 -14.50 4.79 -1.36
C LEU A 141 -15.75 4.97 -2.22
N TRP A 142 -15.59 5.03 -3.55
CA TRP A 142 -16.71 5.15 -4.47
C TRP A 142 -17.14 3.74 -4.93
N PRO A 143 -18.42 3.34 -4.79
CA PRO A 143 -19.62 4.18 -4.68
C PRO A 143 -20.10 4.56 -3.25
N GLU A 144 -19.52 3.99 -2.19
CA GLU A 144 -19.92 4.22 -0.78
C GLU A 144 -20.07 5.70 -0.43
N SER A 145 -19.05 6.51 -0.73
CA SER A 145 -19.04 7.95 -0.46
C SER A 145 -20.19 8.70 -1.15
N ALA A 146 -20.59 8.28 -2.35
CA ALA A 146 -21.74 8.84 -3.06
C ALA A 146 -23.08 8.42 -2.45
N VAL A 147 -23.15 7.22 -1.86
CA VAL A 147 -24.34 6.75 -1.13
C VAL A 147 -24.48 7.49 0.20
N THR A 148 -23.41 7.58 1.00
CA THR A 148 -23.43 8.27 2.30
C THR A 148 -23.76 9.76 2.18
N THR A 149 -23.32 10.40 1.09
CA THR A 149 -23.64 11.81 0.80
C THR A 149 -25.05 12.03 0.22
N GLY A 150 -25.82 10.95 -0.01
CA GLY A 150 -27.18 11.01 -0.55
C GLY A 150 -27.25 11.30 -2.05
N VAL A 151 -26.12 11.33 -2.77
CA VAL A 151 -26.07 11.52 -4.22
C VAL A 151 -26.60 10.29 -4.95
N LEU A 152 -26.35 9.09 -4.40
CA LEU A 152 -26.88 7.83 -4.89
C LEU A 152 -27.79 7.17 -3.85
N SER A 153 -28.91 6.62 -4.32
CA SER A 153 -29.71 5.73 -3.48
C SER A 153 -29.04 4.37 -3.38
N GLU A 154 -28.90 3.84 -2.17
CA GLU A 154 -28.38 2.50 -1.90
C GLU A 154 -29.17 1.40 -2.65
N ARG A 155 -30.48 1.61 -2.84
CA ARG A 155 -31.38 0.64 -3.48
C ARG A 155 -31.32 0.66 -5.01
N SER A 156 -30.68 1.66 -5.62
CA SER A 156 -30.65 1.83 -7.07
C SER A 156 -29.89 0.69 -7.77
N PRO A 157 -30.40 0.17 -8.92
CA PRO A 157 -29.68 -0.81 -9.73
C PRO A 157 -28.27 -0.35 -10.13
N LEU A 158 -28.10 0.95 -10.39
CA LEU A 158 -26.79 1.53 -10.70
C LEU A 158 -25.83 1.36 -9.51
N THR A 159 -26.27 1.68 -8.29
CA THR A 159 -25.44 1.53 -7.09
C THR A 159 -25.00 0.09 -6.89
N LYS A 160 -25.91 -0.87 -7.08
CA LYS A 160 -25.59 -2.31 -7.03
C LYS A 160 -24.56 -2.71 -8.10
N LEU A 161 -24.70 -2.20 -9.32
CA LEU A 161 -23.73 -2.40 -10.40
C LEU A 161 -22.35 -1.84 -10.04
N LEU A 162 -22.30 -0.65 -9.43
CA LEU A 162 -21.05 -0.02 -9.01
C LEU A 162 -20.37 -0.80 -7.88
N TYR A 163 -21.12 -1.29 -6.89
CA TYR A 163 -20.57 -2.18 -5.87
C TYR A 163 -20.09 -3.52 -6.44
N ALA A 164 -20.80 -4.07 -7.43
CA ALA A 164 -20.35 -5.28 -8.12
C ALA A 164 -19.04 -5.03 -8.88
N LEU A 165 -18.92 -3.88 -9.54
CA LEU A 165 -17.70 -3.46 -10.22
C LEU A 165 -16.54 -3.22 -9.24
N GLU A 166 -16.81 -2.66 -8.06
CA GLU A 166 -15.82 -2.44 -7.00
C GLU A 166 -15.26 -3.78 -6.50
N ARG A 167 -16.16 -4.72 -6.20
CA ARG A 167 -15.80 -6.08 -5.79
C ARG A 167 -15.00 -6.80 -6.86
N TRP A 168 -15.40 -6.68 -8.13
CA TRP A 168 -14.68 -7.26 -9.25
C TRP A 168 -13.27 -6.65 -9.42
N ALA A 169 -13.16 -5.31 -9.34
CA ALA A 169 -11.89 -4.61 -9.48
C ALA A 169 -10.92 -5.01 -8.36
N CYS A 170 -11.37 -4.98 -7.10
CA CYS A 170 -10.55 -5.40 -5.95
C CYS A 170 -10.18 -6.90 -6.01
N GLY A 171 -11.14 -7.75 -6.36
CA GLY A 171 -10.93 -9.20 -6.47
C GLY A 171 -9.94 -9.58 -7.57
N SER A 172 -10.00 -8.91 -8.72
CA SER A 172 -9.19 -9.26 -9.89
C SER A 172 -7.81 -8.60 -9.94
N ALA A 173 -7.57 -7.51 -9.18
CA ALA A 173 -6.26 -6.86 -9.07
C ALA A 173 -5.24 -7.77 -8.40
N GLN A 174 -3.99 -7.76 -8.84
CA GLN A 174 -2.90 -8.44 -8.11
C GLN A 174 -2.57 -7.70 -6.81
N LEU A 175 -2.63 -6.37 -6.87
CA LEU A 175 -2.32 -5.48 -5.77
C LEU A 175 -3.31 -4.31 -5.77
N ILE A 176 -3.64 -3.82 -4.58
CA ILE A 176 -4.49 -2.66 -4.38
C ILE A 176 -3.69 -1.62 -3.61
N ASN A 177 -3.55 -0.42 -4.16
CA ASN A 177 -3.04 0.72 -3.41
C ASN A 177 -4.19 1.51 -2.81
N VAL A 178 -4.11 1.86 -1.53
CA VAL A 178 -5.03 2.78 -0.88
C VAL A 178 -4.30 4.00 -0.34
N LEU A 179 -5.02 5.11 -0.18
CA LEU A 179 -4.44 6.37 0.28
C LEU A 179 -4.45 6.54 1.80
N THR A 180 -5.30 5.81 2.54
CA THR A 180 -5.44 5.94 3.99
C THR A 180 -5.62 4.58 4.68
N PRO A 181 -5.26 4.45 5.97
CA PRO A 181 -5.57 3.27 6.78
C PRO A 181 -7.07 2.93 6.78
N ALA A 182 -7.94 3.94 6.90
CA ALA A 182 -9.39 3.75 6.88
C ALA A 182 -9.88 3.09 5.58
N PHE A 183 -9.28 3.42 4.43
CA PHE A 183 -9.63 2.75 3.17
C PHE A 183 -9.21 1.28 3.17
N ARG A 184 -8.01 0.95 3.67
CA ARG A 184 -7.58 -0.45 3.82
C ARG A 184 -8.57 -1.20 4.71
N ASP A 185 -8.88 -0.63 5.86
CA ASP A 185 -9.69 -1.29 6.87
C ASP A 185 -11.15 -1.46 6.39
N ASP A 186 -11.67 -0.51 5.59
CA ASP A 186 -12.97 -0.66 4.90
C ASP A 186 -12.97 -1.81 3.90
N LEU A 187 -11.98 -1.87 3.00
CA LEU A 187 -11.89 -2.92 1.99
C LEU A 187 -11.77 -4.32 2.62
N VAL A 188 -11.03 -4.44 3.73
CA VAL A 188 -10.88 -5.69 4.48
C VAL A 188 -12.19 -6.06 5.19
N ARG A 189 -12.79 -5.11 5.92
CA ARG A 189 -14.05 -5.33 6.66
C ARG A 189 -15.19 -5.75 5.75
N ARG A 190 -15.28 -5.17 4.54
CA ARG A 190 -16.30 -5.49 3.53
C ARG A 190 -15.96 -6.75 2.70
N GLY A 191 -14.83 -7.39 2.97
CA GLY A 191 -14.39 -8.60 2.26
C GLY A 191 -14.09 -8.36 0.77
N LEU A 192 -13.69 -7.14 0.40
CA LEU A 192 -13.36 -6.77 -0.98
C LEU A 192 -11.95 -7.17 -1.37
N ALA A 193 -11.03 -7.23 -0.40
CA ALA A 193 -9.66 -7.66 -0.60
C ALA A 193 -9.02 -8.19 0.70
N LEU A 194 -8.06 -9.10 0.55
CA LEU A 194 -7.22 -9.57 1.65
C LEU A 194 -6.21 -8.47 2.05
N PRO A 195 -5.87 -8.33 3.35
CA PRO A 195 -4.89 -7.35 3.81
C PRO A 195 -3.55 -7.39 3.07
N ALA A 196 -3.07 -8.59 2.72
CA ALA A 196 -1.80 -8.81 2.02
C ALA A 196 -1.81 -8.30 0.56
N LYS A 197 -2.99 -8.16 -0.06
CA LYS A 197 -3.12 -7.51 -1.37
C LYS A 197 -3.12 -5.98 -1.29
N ILE A 198 -3.21 -5.40 -0.09
CA ILE A 198 -3.40 -3.95 0.09
C ILE A 198 -2.09 -3.31 0.55
N VAL A 199 -1.65 -2.30 -0.19
CA VAL A 199 -0.55 -1.42 0.20
C VAL A 199 -1.06 -0.01 0.49
N LEU A 200 -0.39 0.65 1.43
CA LEU A 200 -0.71 2.02 1.83
C LEU A 200 0.38 2.96 1.30
N ILE A 201 0.12 3.59 0.15
CA ILE A 201 0.97 4.64 -0.41
C ILE A 201 0.13 5.93 -0.48
N PRO A 202 0.14 6.74 0.60
CA PRO A 202 -0.69 7.92 0.73
C PRO A 202 -0.29 9.01 -0.27
N ASN A 203 -1.00 10.15 -0.24
CA ASN A 203 -0.45 11.39 -0.78
C ASN A 203 0.72 11.88 0.08
N GLY A 204 1.51 12.78 -0.46
CA GLY A 204 2.67 13.33 0.22
C GLY A 204 3.05 14.70 -0.33
N ALA A 205 3.95 15.36 0.39
CA ALA A 205 4.45 16.69 0.02
C ALA A 205 5.51 16.59 -1.07
N ASP A 206 5.48 17.57 -1.97
CA ASP A 206 6.57 17.76 -2.92
C ASP A 206 7.65 18.63 -2.29
N LEU A 207 8.68 17.99 -1.74
CA LEU A 207 9.76 18.67 -1.04
C LEU A 207 10.67 19.48 -1.97
N ASP A 208 10.58 19.29 -3.29
CA ASP A 208 11.30 20.12 -4.27
C ASP A 208 10.63 21.51 -4.38
N HIS A 209 9.33 21.61 -4.08
CA HIS A 209 8.53 22.85 -4.19
C HIS A 209 8.15 23.47 -2.83
N PHE A 210 7.77 22.63 -1.85
CA PHE A 210 7.34 23.09 -0.52
C PHE A 210 8.48 22.93 0.48
N GLN A 211 9.23 24.01 0.64
CA GLN A 211 10.33 24.12 1.58
C GLN A 211 10.10 25.27 2.56
N PRO A 212 10.73 25.22 3.76
CA PRO A 212 10.64 26.30 4.72
C PRO A 212 11.28 27.53 4.11
N GLY A 213 10.58 28.64 4.19
CA GLY A 213 11.01 29.93 3.65
C GLY A 213 10.71 31.06 4.64
N PRO A 214 11.13 32.29 4.30
CA PRO A 214 10.87 33.45 5.16
C PRO A 214 9.37 33.72 5.25
N ARG A 215 8.90 34.01 6.48
CA ARG A 215 7.55 34.48 6.78
C ARG A 215 7.25 35.82 6.11
N ASP A 216 8.21 36.74 6.17
CA ASP A 216 8.11 38.04 5.52
C ASP A 216 8.61 37.95 4.08
N ASN A 217 7.68 37.64 3.17
CA ASN A 217 7.93 37.55 1.75
C ASN A 217 6.98 38.47 0.96
N ASP A 218 7.13 38.45 -0.36
CA ASP A 218 6.32 39.20 -1.33
C ASP A 218 4.82 39.03 -1.14
N VAL A 219 4.34 37.81 -0.84
CA VAL A 219 2.91 37.56 -0.58
C VAL A 219 2.39 38.38 0.60
N ARG A 220 3.13 38.49 1.71
CA ARG A 220 2.69 39.32 2.86
C ARG A 220 2.52 40.79 2.49
N ARG A 221 3.41 41.31 1.64
CA ARG A 221 3.38 42.71 1.19
C ARG A 221 2.23 42.94 0.21
N GLU A 222 2.10 42.09 -0.80
CA GLU A 222 1.04 42.18 -1.82
C GLU A 222 -0.36 42.07 -1.22
N GLN A 223 -0.55 41.14 -0.28
CA GLN A 223 -1.83 40.93 0.39
C GLN A 223 -2.04 41.88 1.58
N ALA A 224 -1.08 42.78 1.85
CA ALA A 224 -1.11 43.70 2.98
C ALA A 224 -1.36 43.02 4.34
N TRP A 225 -0.83 41.81 4.57
CA TRP A 225 -1.02 41.07 5.83
C TRP A 225 -0.38 41.78 7.03
N GLY A 226 0.70 42.55 6.80
CA GLY A 226 1.44 43.23 7.87
C GLY A 226 2.00 42.23 8.89
N ASP A 227 2.03 42.62 10.17
CA ASP A 227 2.57 41.78 11.25
C ASP A 227 1.56 40.80 11.86
N ARG A 228 0.31 40.84 11.38
CA ARG A 228 -0.79 40.01 11.87
C ARG A 228 -0.44 38.52 11.85
N PHE A 229 -1.00 37.79 12.81
CA PHE A 229 -0.98 36.34 12.88
C PHE A 229 -1.96 35.76 11.86
N VAL A 230 -1.44 35.10 10.83
CA VAL A 230 -2.24 34.67 9.68
C VAL A 230 -2.55 33.17 9.74
N VAL A 231 -3.83 32.84 9.86
CA VAL A 231 -4.37 31.50 9.69
C VAL A 231 -4.86 31.37 8.25
N MET A 232 -4.19 30.53 7.45
CA MET A 232 -4.45 30.43 6.02
C MET A 232 -5.14 29.11 5.65
N TYR A 233 -6.30 29.20 4.99
CA TYR A 233 -6.89 28.07 4.28
C TYR A 233 -6.54 28.12 2.79
N ALA A 234 -5.98 27.04 2.23
CA ALA A 234 -5.78 26.87 0.79
C ALA A 234 -6.64 25.73 0.23
N GLY A 235 -7.41 26.01 -0.83
CA GLY A 235 -8.16 25.01 -1.57
C GLY A 235 -9.52 25.47 -2.09
N ALA A 236 -10.35 24.51 -2.49
CA ALA A 236 -11.64 24.81 -3.07
C ALA A 236 -12.63 25.40 -2.04
N HIS A 237 -13.38 26.42 -2.43
CA HIS A 237 -14.51 26.99 -1.68
C HIS A 237 -15.79 26.26 -2.08
N GLY A 238 -15.87 24.99 -1.67
CA GLY A 238 -17.02 24.12 -1.95
C GLY A 238 -17.61 23.53 -0.68
N ARG A 239 -18.83 22.98 -0.81
CA ARG A 239 -19.64 22.49 0.32
C ARG A 239 -18.88 21.55 1.26
N ALA A 240 -18.20 20.57 0.70
CA ALA A 240 -17.39 19.60 1.45
C ALA A 240 -16.30 20.25 2.33
N ASN A 241 -15.74 21.38 1.90
CA ASN A 241 -14.65 22.05 2.61
C ASN A 241 -15.15 22.94 3.75
N ALA A 242 -16.46 23.27 3.80
CA ALA A 242 -17.07 24.02 4.89
C ALA A 242 -16.28 25.26 5.36
N VAL A 243 -15.71 26.03 4.42
CA VAL A 243 -14.87 27.21 4.72
C VAL A 243 -15.63 28.25 5.58
N GLY A 244 -16.97 28.27 5.50
CA GLY A 244 -17.84 29.09 6.33
C GLY A 244 -17.57 28.99 7.83
N GLN A 245 -17.13 27.82 8.34
CA GLN A 245 -16.82 27.67 9.77
C GLN A 245 -15.65 28.54 10.23
N LEU A 246 -14.73 28.90 9.31
CA LEU A 246 -13.67 29.86 9.60
C LEU A 246 -14.20 31.29 9.73
N LEU A 247 -15.27 31.65 9.01
CA LEU A 247 -15.93 32.95 9.17
C LEU A 247 -16.67 33.01 10.52
N ASP A 248 -17.29 31.91 10.91
CA ASP A 248 -17.95 31.79 12.21
C ASP A 248 -16.92 31.89 13.37
N ALA A 249 -15.72 31.32 13.21
CA ALA A 249 -14.61 31.52 14.14
C ALA A 249 -14.08 32.97 14.13
N ALA A 250 -13.94 33.59 12.96
CA ALA A 250 -13.48 34.98 12.84
C ALA A 250 -14.39 35.96 13.59
N GLU A 251 -15.69 35.70 13.61
CA GLU A 251 -16.66 36.49 14.35
C GLU A 251 -16.42 36.50 15.87
N LEU A 252 -15.95 35.38 16.43
CA LEU A 252 -15.56 35.25 17.84
C LEU A 252 -14.14 35.78 18.14
N LEU A 253 -13.43 36.25 17.11
CA LEU A 253 -12.06 36.79 17.18
C LEU A 253 -12.02 38.29 16.84
N ARG A 254 -13.16 38.98 16.83
CA ARG A 254 -13.23 40.43 16.53
C ARG A 254 -12.44 41.29 17.52
N ASP A 255 -12.28 40.84 18.76
CA ASP A 255 -11.47 41.46 19.80
C ASP A 255 -9.95 41.32 19.55
N ARG A 256 -9.53 40.46 18.60
CA ARG A 256 -8.14 40.19 18.26
C ARG A 256 -7.77 40.76 16.89
N ALA A 257 -7.54 42.08 16.85
CA ALA A 257 -7.14 42.80 15.63
C ALA A 257 -5.78 42.34 15.06
N ASP A 258 -4.96 41.66 15.87
CA ASP A 258 -3.69 41.06 15.48
C ASP A 258 -3.86 39.74 14.71
N ILE A 259 -5.07 39.16 14.62
CA ILE A 259 -5.33 37.88 13.94
C ILE A 259 -6.03 38.13 12.59
N LEU A 260 -5.59 37.43 11.55
CA LEU A 260 -6.19 37.43 10.21
C LEU A 260 -6.45 36.00 9.75
N ILE A 261 -7.67 35.75 9.28
CA ILE A 261 -7.99 34.52 8.54
C ILE A 261 -7.94 34.82 7.04
N ALA A 262 -6.98 34.20 6.34
CA ALA A 262 -6.82 34.33 4.90
C ALA A 262 -7.31 33.07 4.19
N THR A 263 -8.09 33.22 3.12
CA THR A 263 -8.51 32.09 2.27
C THR A 263 -7.96 32.25 0.86
N VAL A 264 -7.38 31.18 0.32
CA VAL A 264 -6.75 31.13 -1.00
C VAL A 264 -7.41 30.02 -1.82
N GLY A 265 -7.92 30.37 -2.99
CA GLY A 265 -8.61 29.45 -3.88
C GLY A 265 -9.94 29.98 -4.41
N ASP A 266 -10.70 29.09 -5.04
CA ASP A 266 -11.98 29.41 -5.67
C ASP A 266 -12.97 28.24 -5.51
N GLY A 267 -14.23 28.44 -5.88
CA GLY A 267 -15.23 27.38 -5.88
C GLY A 267 -16.66 27.91 -5.82
N PRO A 268 -17.65 27.02 -5.93
CA PRO A 268 -19.06 27.41 -6.06
C PRO A 268 -19.59 28.32 -4.94
N GLN A 269 -19.00 28.27 -3.74
CA GLN A 269 -19.44 29.06 -2.59
C GLN A 269 -18.60 30.31 -2.34
N ARG A 270 -17.58 30.62 -3.15
CA ARG A 270 -16.70 31.78 -2.89
C ARG A 270 -17.49 33.09 -2.77
N VAL A 271 -18.36 33.37 -3.74
CA VAL A 271 -19.16 34.60 -3.78
C VAL A 271 -20.10 34.70 -2.58
N GLU A 272 -20.76 33.60 -2.21
CA GLU A 272 -21.63 33.53 -1.03
C GLU A 272 -20.85 33.82 0.28
N LEU A 273 -19.66 33.23 0.42
CA LEU A 273 -18.80 33.42 1.60
C LEU A 273 -18.31 34.87 1.73
N GLU A 274 -17.92 35.49 0.61
CA GLU A 274 -17.53 36.92 0.58
C GLU A 274 -18.69 37.83 1.00
N GLN A 275 -19.89 37.55 0.50
CA GLN A 275 -21.10 38.30 0.88
C GLN A 275 -21.44 38.12 2.37
N ARG A 276 -21.33 36.90 2.90
CA ARG A 276 -21.52 36.61 4.34
C ARG A 276 -20.53 37.38 5.21
N ALA A 277 -19.26 37.41 4.84
CA ALA A 277 -18.24 38.14 5.59
C ALA A 277 -18.53 39.65 5.60
N ARG A 278 -18.93 40.22 4.45
CA ARG A 278 -19.32 41.64 4.34
C ARG A 278 -20.57 41.97 5.14
N ALA A 279 -21.62 41.15 5.05
CA ALA A 279 -22.87 41.34 5.77
C ALA A 279 -22.69 41.31 7.29
N ARG A 280 -21.73 40.52 7.78
CA ARG A 280 -21.36 40.48 9.20
C ARG A 280 -20.36 41.57 9.62
N GLY A 281 -19.80 42.32 8.67
CA GLY A 281 -18.78 43.34 8.95
C GLY A 281 -17.45 42.77 9.45
N LEU A 282 -17.04 41.58 8.98
CA LEU A 282 -15.80 40.95 9.40
C LEU A 282 -14.59 41.65 8.74
N THR A 283 -13.74 42.28 9.55
CA THR A 283 -12.50 42.96 9.09
C THR A 283 -11.25 42.08 9.22
N ASN A 284 -11.36 40.94 9.90
CA ASN A 284 -10.30 39.97 10.16
C ASN A 284 -10.37 38.74 9.24
N VAL A 285 -11.07 38.84 8.10
CA VAL A 285 -11.15 37.80 7.06
C VAL A 285 -10.76 38.40 5.72
N MET A 286 -9.92 37.69 4.95
CA MET A 286 -9.54 38.13 3.61
C MET A 286 -9.53 36.99 2.60
N PHE A 287 -10.13 37.26 1.44
CA PHE A 287 -10.20 36.33 0.31
C PHE A 287 -9.15 36.73 -0.73
N CYS A 288 -8.14 35.87 -0.93
CA CYS A 288 -6.99 36.12 -1.79
C CYS A 288 -7.19 35.61 -3.25
N GLY A 289 -8.36 35.04 -3.55
CA GLY A 289 -8.69 34.46 -4.85
C GLY A 289 -7.88 33.20 -5.21
N PRO A 290 -8.10 32.61 -6.40
CA PRO A 290 -7.29 31.51 -6.90
C PRO A 290 -5.88 31.99 -7.24
N GLN A 291 -4.88 31.15 -6.92
CA GLN A 291 -3.46 31.44 -7.16
C GLN A 291 -2.84 30.34 -8.03
N ALA A 292 -1.82 30.73 -8.81
CA ALA A 292 -1.00 29.78 -9.55
C ALA A 292 -0.28 28.83 -8.58
N LYS A 293 -0.11 27.57 -8.98
CA LYS A 293 0.42 26.51 -8.10
C LYS A 293 1.85 26.82 -7.64
N GLU A 294 2.62 27.45 -8.51
CA GLU A 294 4.01 27.85 -8.30
C GLU A 294 4.14 28.93 -7.22
N ARG A 295 3.08 29.70 -6.96
CA ARG A 295 3.05 30.71 -5.88
C ARG A 295 2.65 30.14 -4.53
N MET A 296 2.05 28.93 -4.49
CA MET A 296 1.53 28.36 -3.25
C MET A 296 2.60 28.17 -2.16
N PRO A 297 3.86 27.77 -2.44
CA PRO A 297 4.90 27.73 -1.43
C PRO A 297 5.14 29.08 -0.75
N ALA A 298 5.10 30.19 -1.49
CA ALA A 298 5.24 31.54 -0.93
C ALA A 298 4.06 31.90 -0.01
N PHE A 299 2.83 31.57 -0.42
CA PHE A 299 1.63 31.73 0.41
C PHE A 299 1.69 30.92 1.71
N VAL A 300 2.09 29.66 1.63
CA VAL A 300 2.23 28.78 2.80
C VAL A 300 3.31 29.31 3.74
N ASN A 301 4.47 29.70 3.23
CA ASN A 301 5.54 30.26 4.06
C ASN A 301 5.16 31.61 4.70
N ALA A 302 4.34 32.40 4.02
CA ALA A 302 3.85 33.69 4.52
C ALA A 302 2.89 33.56 5.71
N CYS A 303 2.19 32.42 5.85
CA CYS A 303 1.24 32.23 6.94
C CYS A 303 1.93 31.76 8.24
N ASP A 304 1.23 31.98 9.36
CA ASP A 304 1.65 31.50 10.67
C ASP A 304 1.09 30.09 10.94
N VAL A 305 -0.12 29.80 10.45
CA VAL A 305 -0.82 28.51 10.61
C VAL A 305 -1.50 28.12 9.30
N GLY A 306 -1.41 26.86 8.92
CA GLY A 306 -2.20 26.28 7.82
C GLY A 306 -3.51 25.69 8.35
N ALA A 307 -4.65 26.13 7.84
CA ALA A 307 -5.96 25.58 8.19
C ALA A 307 -6.38 24.49 7.20
N ALA A 308 -6.85 23.37 7.75
CA ALA A 308 -7.46 22.27 7.02
C ALA A 308 -8.82 21.94 7.63
N VAL A 309 -9.88 22.27 6.89
CA VAL A 309 -11.27 22.17 7.33
C VAL A 309 -12.09 21.34 6.34
N LEU A 310 -13.01 20.51 6.86
CA LEU A 310 -14.03 19.79 6.10
C LEU A 310 -15.35 19.80 6.91
N GLN A 311 -16.46 19.40 6.28
CA GLN A 311 -17.72 19.15 6.99
C GLN A 311 -17.58 18.01 8.01
N ASN A 312 -18.36 18.03 9.08
CA ASN A 312 -18.44 16.91 10.03
C ASN A 312 -19.26 15.77 9.45
N ASN A 313 -18.63 14.96 8.59
CA ASN A 313 -19.26 13.82 7.93
C ASN A 313 -18.41 12.55 8.12
N PRO A 314 -19.01 11.37 8.37
CA PRO A 314 -18.30 10.10 8.46
C PRO A 314 -17.32 9.83 7.31
N THR A 315 -17.68 10.17 6.07
CA THR A 315 -16.82 9.98 4.89
C THR A 315 -15.53 10.79 5.02
N PHE A 316 -15.59 12.02 5.51
CA PHE A 316 -14.40 12.88 5.65
C PHE A 316 -13.47 12.46 6.79
N ARG A 317 -13.93 11.59 7.70
CA ARG A 317 -13.08 10.97 8.73
C ARG A 317 -12.10 9.93 8.18
N THR A 318 -12.25 9.55 6.91
CA THR A 318 -11.48 8.49 6.26
C THR A 318 -10.38 9.00 5.31
N VAL A 319 -10.29 10.33 5.10
CA VAL A 319 -9.43 10.92 4.06
C VAL A 319 -8.26 11.72 4.64
N TYR A 320 -7.16 11.77 3.90
CA TYR A 320 -6.07 12.71 4.17
C TYR A 320 -6.17 13.95 3.29
N PRO A 321 -6.27 15.16 3.88
CA PRO A 321 -6.24 16.41 3.13
C PRO A 321 -4.82 16.71 2.60
N ASN A 322 -4.64 16.75 1.28
CA ASN A 322 -3.32 16.93 0.65
C ASN A 322 -2.55 18.17 1.15
N LYS A 323 -3.26 19.28 1.36
CA LYS A 323 -2.68 20.57 1.80
C LYS A 323 -1.94 20.49 3.14
N VAL A 324 -2.30 19.53 3.99
CA VAL A 324 -1.67 19.38 5.31
C VAL A 324 -0.22 18.94 5.16
N PHE A 325 0.08 18.07 4.19
CA PHE A 325 1.48 17.70 3.90
C PHE A 325 2.29 18.90 3.42
N ASP A 326 1.69 19.79 2.62
CA ASP A 326 2.35 21.01 2.14
C ASP A 326 2.62 22.00 3.29
N TYR A 327 1.67 22.17 4.22
CA TYR A 327 1.88 22.98 5.43
C TYR A 327 3.00 22.42 6.31
N MET A 328 2.96 21.12 6.59
CA MET A 328 3.97 20.42 7.38
C MET A 328 5.35 20.52 6.72
N ALA A 329 5.44 20.39 5.39
CA ALA A 329 6.69 20.52 4.65
C ALA A 329 7.34 21.92 4.80
N CYS A 330 6.53 22.98 4.84
CA CYS A 330 6.95 24.36 5.06
C CYS A 330 7.09 24.74 6.56
N GLU A 331 7.13 23.77 7.47
CA GLU A 331 7.19 24.00 8.92
C GLU A 331 6.05 24.90 9.45
N ARG A 332 4.85 24.81 8.86
CA ARG A 332 3.67 25.51 9.36
C ARG A 332 2.86 24.56 10.25
N PRO A 333 2.52 24.94 11.49
CA PRO A 333 1.56 24.17 12.28
C PRO A 333 0.22 24.11 11.56
N THR A 334 -0.50 23.00 11.75
CA THR A 334 -1.82 22.81 11.15
C THR A 334 -2.94 23.04 12.17
N LEU A 335 -3.88 23.93 11.87
CA LEU A 335 -5.19 23.94 12.51
C LEU A 335 -6.08 22.94 11.77
N LEU A 336 -6.38 21.81 12.41
CA LEU A 336 -7.11 20.72 11.79
C LEU A 336 -8.54 20.66 12.32
N ALA A 337 -9.51 20.98 11.46
CA ALA A 337 -10.94 20.76 11.69
C ALA A 337 -11.44 19.60 10.84
N ILE A 338 -10.79 18.45 11.00
CA ILE A 338 -11.08 17.20 10.32
C ILE A 338 -10.79 16.09 11.33
N ASP A 339 -11.81 15.29 11.66
CA ASP A 339 -11.68 14.19 12.61
C ASP A 339 -11.22 12.87 11.92
N GLY A 340 -11.02 11.81 12.70
CA GLY A 340 -10.63 10.49 12.19
C GLY A 340 -9.15 10.42 11.79
N VAL A 341 -8.85 9.73 10.68
CA VAL A 341 -7.45 9.39 10.34
C VAL A 341 -6.55 10.63 10.17
N ALA A 342 -7.11 11.75 9.70
CA ALA A 342 -6.35 13.00 9.58
C ALA A 342 -5.92 13.55 10.95
N ARG A 343 -6.78 13.45 11.97
CA ARG A 343 -6.47 13.85 13.35
C ARG A 343 -5.39 12.96 13.94
N GLU A 344 -5.52 11.64 13.80
CA GLU A 344 -4.50 10.68 14.25
C GLU A 344 -3.13 10.99 13.63
N LEU A 345 -3.09 11.25 12.32
CA LEU A 345 -1.84 11.56 11.62
C LEU A 345 -1.22 12.89 12.11
N VAL A 346 -1.99 13.96 12.13
CA VAL A 346 -1.46 15.32 12.34
C VAL A 346 -1.20 15.61 13.81
N CYS A 347 -2.16 15.29 14.66
CA CYS A 347 -2.14 15.69 16.07
C CYS A 347 -1.45 14.65 16.96
N GLU A 348 -1.56 13.35 16.63
CA GLU A 348 -1.04 12.29 17.49
C GLU A 348 0.30 11.75 16.97
N GLN A 349 0.38 11.32 15.71
CA GLN A 349 1.60 10.74 15.14
C GLN A 349 2.68 11.80 14.86
N ALA A 350 2.31 12.89 14.19
CA ALA A 350 3.25 13.95 13.83
C ALA A 350 3.37 15.05 14.89
N ALA A 351 2.42 15.15 15.82
CA ALA A 351 2.32 16.24 16.80
C ALA A 351 2.52 17.64 16.16
N ALA A 352 1.95 17.82 14.96
CA ALA A 352 2.24 18.91 14.02
C ALA A 352 1.14 19.98 13.96
N GLY A 353 0.15 19.90 14.83
CA GLY A 353 -1.00 20.80 14.80
C GLY A 353 -1.97 20.61 15.95
N LEU A 354 -2.99 21.47 15.98
CA LEU A 354 -4.08 21.40 16.94
C LEU A 354 -5.37 20.95 16.26
N PHE A 355 -6.09 20.07 16.93
CA PHE A 355 -7.42 19.65 16.53
C PHE A 355 -8.45 20.64 17.09
N ALA A 356 -9.38 21.04 16.23
CA ALA A 356 -10.62 21.70 16.61
C ALA A 356 -11.79 20.90 16.06
N GLU A 357 -12.85 20.75 16.84
CA GLU A 357 -14.03 20.02 16.37
C GLU A 357 -14.60 20.69 15.09
N PRO A 358 -14.82 19.95 13.99
CA PRO A 358 -15.35 20.53 12.77
C PRO A 358 -16.73 21.13 12.99
N GLU A 359 -16.98 22.29 12.37
CA GLU A 359 -18.25 23.05 12.50
C GLU A 359 -18.53 23.57 13.92
N ASN A 360 -17.51 23.64 14.78
CA ASN A 360 -17.57 24.25 16.12
C ASN A 360 -16.75 25.55 16.16
N ALA A 361 -17.43 26.69 16.00
CA ALA A 361 -16.80 28.01 15.93
C ALA A 361 -15.99 28.35 17.19
N ALA A 362 -16.47 27.98 18.38
CA ALA A 362 -15.78 28.26 19.64
C ALA A 362 -14.47 27.47 19.75
N ALA A 363 -14.48 26.18 19.39
CA ALA A 363 -13.28 25.35 19.38
C ALA A 363 -12.23 25.86 18.38
N LEU A 364 -12.67 26.27 17.19
CA LEU A 364 -11.79 26.88 16.18
C LEU A 364 -11.17 28.19 16.67
N ALA A 365 -11.99 29.10 17.21
CA ALA A 365 -11.50 30.36 17.74
C ALA A 365 -10.52 30.16 18.90
N GLN A 366 -10.79 29.21 19.80
CA GLN A 366 -9.89 28.88 20.90
C GLN A 366 -8.55 28.34 20.41
N ALA A 367 -8.55 27.39 19.46
CA ALA A 367 -7.32 26.84 18.90
C ALA A 367 -6.50 27.92 18.15
N ILE A 368 -7.17 28.84 17.44
CA ILE A 368 -6.53 29.98 16.79
C ILE A 368 -5.87 30.90 17.84
N ARG A 369 -6.57 31.26 18.93
CA ARG A 369 -5.99 32.05 20.02
C ARG A 369 -4.77 31.38 20.62
N GLN A 370 -4.86 30.08 20.92
CA GLN A 370 -3.75 29.32 21.49
C GLN A 370 -2.49 29.38 20.61
N LEU A 371 -2.65 29.21 19.29
CA LEU A 371 -1.52 29.28 18.35
C LEU A 371 -0.99 30.72 18.17
N ALA A 372 -1.87 31.72 18.26
CA ALA A 372 -1.49 33.13 18.17
C ALA A 372 -0.70 33.60 19.41
N ASP A 373 -1.11 33.12 20.59
CA ASP A 373 -0.57 33.50 21.89
C ASP A 373 0.76 32.78 22.19
N ASP A 374 0.93 31.55 21.70
CA ASP A 374 2.19 30.78 21.79
C ASP A 374 2.75 30.41 20.41
N ARG A 375 3.31 31.42 19.74
CA ARG A 375 3.96 31.24 18.43
C ARG A 375 5.15 30.28 18.49
N ALA A 376 5.85 30.20 19.62
CA ALA A 376 7.00 29.31 19.78
C ALA A 376 6.57 27.84 19.77
N ALA A 377 5.49 27.50 20.48
CA ALA A 377 4.89 26.16 20.40
C ALA A 377 4.37 25.84 18.99
N GLY A 378 3.76 26.80 18.31
CA GLY A 378 3.34 26.65 16.91
C GLY A 378 4.51 26.33 15.96
N LEU A 379 5.64 27.03 16.10
CA LEU A 379 6.86 26.73 15.33
C LEU A 379 7.43 25.35 15.65
N ALA A 380 7.41 24.94 16.91
CA ALA A 380 7.84 23.60 17.31
C ALA A 380 6.94 22.50 16.70
N MET A 381 5.63 22.72 16.64
CA MET A 381 4.69 21.83 15.91
C MET A 381 5.03 21.77 14.43
N GLY A 382 5.27 22.91 13.78
CA GLY A 382 5.65 22.96 12.36
C GLY A 382 6.92 22.15 12.07
N ARG A 383 7.97 22.29 12.88
CA ARG A 383 9.22 21.52 12.76
C ARG A 383 9.01 20.01 12.91
N ARG A 384 8.21 19.57 13.88
CA ARG A 384 7.84 18.15 14.02
C ARG A 384 7.08 17.65 12.80
N GLY A 385 6.16 18.46 12.27
CA GLY A 385 5.46 18.15 11.02
C GLY A 385 6.41 17.93 9.85
N ARG A 386 7.38 18.82 9.65
CA ARG A 386 8.40 18.65 8.59
C ARG A 386 9.22 17.38 8.78
N ALA A 387 9.70 17.12 10.00
CA ALA A 387 10.46 15.91 10.32
C ALA A 387 9.65 14.64 9.98
N TRP A 388 8.35 14.65 10.33
CA TRP A 388 7.45 13.53 10.00
C TRP A 388 7.27 13.37 8.48
N VAL A 389 7.06 14.46 7.73
CA VAL A 389 6.95 14.41 6.26
C VAL A 389 8.22 13.87 5.61
N LEU A 390 9.39 14.33 6.05
CA LEU A 390 10.68 13.86 5.53
C LEU A 390 10.84 12.35 5.69
N ALA A 391 10.41 11.80 6.83
CA ALA A 391 10.51 10.37 7.12
C ALA A 391 9.43 9.52 6.44
N HIS A 392 8.19 10.03 6.28
CA HIS A 392 7.03 9.18 5.95
C HIS A 392 6.26 9.59 4.69
N ALA A 393 6.30 10.86 4.30
CA ALA A 393 5.37 11.41 3.30
C ALA A 393 6.05 12.31 2.25
N SER A 394 7.35 12.13 2.01
CA SER A 394 8.02 12.69 0.84
C SER A 394 7.47 12.05 -0.43
N ARG A 395 7.00 12.87 -1.38
CA ARG A 395 6.45 12.36 -2.65
C ARG A 395 7.46 11.53 -3.44
N ARG A 396 8.75 11.88 -3.38
CA ARG A 396 9.84 11.11 -4.00
C ARG A 396 10.00 9.74 -3.34
N ALA A 397 10.05 9.69 -2.01
CA ALA A 397 10.15 8.43 -1.27
C ALA A 397 8.92 7.52 -1.51
N LEU A 398 7.72 8.10 -1.53
CA LEU A 398 6.48 7.38 -1.85
C LEU A 398 6.48 6.86 -3.30
N ALA A 399 7.01 7.62 -4.25
CA ALA A 399 7.14 7.18 -5.64
C ALA A 399 8.10 5.98 -5.78
N THR A 400 9.24 6.03 -5.08
CA THR A 400 10.21 4.91 -5.01
C THR A 400 9.58 3.68 -4.39
N ARG A 401 8.92 3.82 -3.23
CA ARG A 401 8.20 2.72 -2.57
C ARG A 401 7.12 2.12 -3.47
N TYR A 402 6.45 2.93 -4.27
CA TYR A 402 5.51 2.43 -5.27
C TYR A 402 6.22 1.53 -6.29
N LEU A 403 7.35 1.98 -6.86
CA LEU A 403 8.13 1.17 -7.79
C LEU A 403 8.63 -0.14 -7.18
N GLU A 404 9.10 -0.11 -5.92
CA GLU A 404 9.52 -1.30 -5.19
C GLU A 404 8.38 -2.30 -5.05
N VAL A 405 7.20 -1.83 -4.70
CA VAL A 405 6.01 -2.68 -4.59
C VAL A 405 5.57 -3.23 -5.95
N LEU A 406 5.65 -2.44 -7.02
CA LEU A 406 5.40 -2.93 -8.39
C LEU A 406 6.45 -3.96 -8.84
N GLY A 407 7.70 -3.82 -8.40
CA GLY A 407 8.77 -4.79 -8.64
C GLY A 407 8.58 -6.05 -7.81
N ALA A 408 8.76 -5.95 -6.50
CA ALA A 408 8.78 -7.04 -5.54
C ALA A 408 7.43 -7.77 -5.39
N GLY A 409 6.31 -7.02 -5.32
CA GLY A 409 4.99 -7.58 -5.02
C GLY A 409 4.21 -8.06 -6.25
N VAL A 410 4.67 -7.75 -7.45
CA VAL A 410 3.86 -7.87 -8.67
C VAL A 410 4.64 -8.43 -9.87
N LEU A 411 5.91 -8.08 -10.03
CA LEU A 411 6.76 -8.58 -11.11
C LEU A 411 7.72 -9.71 -10.67
N ASN A 412 8.04 -9.79 -9.38
CA ASN A 412 9.03 -10.71 -8.82
C ASN A 412 8.46 -11.98 -8.17
N THR A 413 7.21 -12.38 -8.45
CA THR A 413 6.86 -13.80 -8.23
C THR A 413 7.59 -14.63 -9.30
N PRO A 414 8.57 -15.48 -8.93
CA PRO A 414 9.36 -16.24 -9.90
C PRO A 414 8.53 -17.27 -10.68
N TRP A 415 7.31 -17.54 -10.21
CA TRP A 415 6.44 -18.60 -10.66
C TRP A 415 5.04 -18.09 -11.03
N ASP A 416 4.43 -18.75 -12.01
CA ASP A 416 3.05 -18.53 -12.45
C ASP A 416 2.04 -19.38 -11.66
N GLU A 417 2.51 -20.49 -11.07
CA GLU A 417 1.74 -21.45 -10.27
C GLU A 417 2.57 -21.94 -9.08
N LEU A 418 1.91 -22.11 -7.93
CA LEU A 418 2.48 -22.64 -6.70
C LEU A 418 1.70 -23.89 -6.26
N TYR A 419 2.43 -24.91 -5.84
CA TYR A 419 1.88 -26.15 -5.30
C TYR A 419 2.51 -26.51 -3.95
N VAL A 420 1.83 -27.35 -3.18
CA VAL A 420 2.44 -28.06 -2.06
C VAL A 420 2.72 -29.49 -2.51
N TYR A 421 3.99 -29.90 -2.47
CA TYR A 421 4.38 -31.27 -2.81
C TYR A 421 4.33 -32.15 -1.55
N GLY A 422 3.37 -33.06 -1.50
CA GLY A 422 3.01 -33.91 -0.37
C GLY A 422 1.62 -33.58 0.16
N ALA A 423 0.69 -34.52 0.10
CA ALA A 423 -0.71 -34.39 0.51
C ALA A 423 -1.00 -35.01 1.91
N GLY A 424 0.04 -35.49 2.59
CA GLY A 424 -0.02 -36.07 3.94
C GLY A 424 -0.27 -35.05 5.06
N GLY A 425 -0.15 -35.50 6.32
CA GLY A 425 -0.39 -34.66 7.50
C GLY A 425 0.49 -33.40 7.55
N HIS A 426 1.79 -33.54 7.25
CA HIS A 426 2.70 -32.40 7.17
C HIS A 426 2.37 -31.46 6.00
N GLY A 427 1.98 -32.02 4.85
CA GLY A 427 1.53 -31.25 3.69
C GLY A 427 0.35 -30.33 4.02
N LYS A 428 -0.61 -30.78 4.82
CA LYS A 428 -1.71 -29.93 5.31
C LYS A 428 -1.22 -28.73 6.12
N VAL A 429 -0.19 -28.92 6.95
CA VAL A 429 0.41 -27.84 7.74
C VAL A 429 1.11 -26.84 6.82
N VAL A 430 1.91 -27.32 5.85
CA VAL A 430 2.57 -26.44 4.87
C VAL A 430 1.56 -25.68 4.01
N ALA A 431 0.46 -26.32 3.62
CA ALA A 431 -0.62 -25.65 2.90
C ALA A 431 -1.30 -24.56 3.74
N ASP A 432 -1.51 -24.77 5.05
CA ASP A 432 -1.96 -23.70 5.94
C ASP A 432 -0.94 -22.55 5.97
N VAL A 433 0.37 -22.83 6.05
CA VAL A 433 1.38 -21.76 5.94
C VAL A 433 1.28 -20.99 4.62
N VAL A 434 1.20 -21.69 3.48
CA VAL A 434 1.06 -21.07 2.15
C VAL A 434 -0.19 -20.19 2.07
N LEU A 435 -1.33 -20.69 2.59
CA LEU A 435 -2.60 -19.94 2.63
C LEU A 435 -2.52 -18.73 3.56
N ARG A 436 -1.89 -18.86 4.72
CA ARG A 436 -1.77 -17.79 5.74
C ARG A 436 -0.76 -16.73 5.35
N ALA A 437 0.32 -17.12 4.68
CA ALA A 437 1.32 -16.24 4.10
C ALA A 437 0.82 -15.53 2.82
N ASP A 438 -0.39 -15.88 2.35
CA ASP A 438 -1.02 -15.35 1.13
C ASP A 438 -0.10 -15.45 -0.10
N LEU A 439 0.60 -16.59 -0.24
CA LEU A 439 1.47 -16.78 -1.38
C LEU A 439 0.64 -16.88 -2.67
N PRO A 440 0.95 -16.07 -3.69
CA PRO A 440 0.13 -15.98 -4.89
C PRO A 440 0.22 -17.25 -5.71
N ALA A 441 -0.83 -17.45 -6.52
CA ALA A 441 -0.93 -18.54 -7.49
C ALA A 441 -0.91 -19.96 -6.90
N PHE A 442 -1.24 -20.14 -5.62
CA PHE A 442 -1.44 -21.46 -5.05
C PHE A 442 -2.59 -22.21 -5.74
N ARG A 443 -2.34 -23.47 -6.14
CA ARG A 443 -3.26 -24.30 -6.91
C ARG A 443 -3.73 -25.57 -6.21
N GLY A 444 -3.02 -26.03 -5.18
CA GLY A 444 -3.34 -27.26 -4.47
C GLY A 444 -2.12 -28.18 -4.29
N PHE A 445 -2.38 -29.47 -4.17
CA PHE A 445 -1.38 -30.49 -3.83
C PHE A 445 -0.88 -31.28 -5.03
N ILE A 446 0.36 -31.75 -4.92
CA ILE A 446 0.98 -32.78 -5.75
C ILE A 446 1.42 -33.90 -4.83
N ASP A 447 1.19 -35.16 -5.18
CA ASP A 447 1.63 -36.30 -4.38
C ASP A 447 1.86 -37.51 -5.28
N ASP A 448 3.00 -38.20 -5.12
CA ASP A 448 3.34 -39.35 -5.97
C ASP A 448 2.41 -40.56 -5.78
N ALA A 449 1.70 -40.64 -4.64
CA ALA A 449 0.64 -41.62 -4.45
C ALA A 449 -0.64 -41.31 -5.24
N CYS A 450 -0.73 -40.14 -5.89
CA CYS A 450 -1.90 -39.71 -6.64
C CYS A 450 -2.00 -40.43 -8.00
N ALA A 451 -2.76 -41.52 -8.05
CA ALA A 451 -3.05 -42.23 -9.29
C ALA A 451 -3.96 -41.45 -10.26
N ARG A 452 -4.87 -40.61 -9.74
CA ARG A 452 -5.80 -39.77 -10.54
C ARG A 452 -6.10 -38.46 -9.82
N PRO A 453 -6.29 -37.33 -10.53
CA PRO A 453 -6.62 -36.04 -9.91
C PRO A 453 -7.90 -36.12 -9.07
N GLN A 454 -7.86 -35.48 -7.89
CA GLN A 454 -8.99 -35.44 -6.96
C GLN A 454 -9.37 -33.97 -6.70
N PRO A 455 -10.56 -33.52 -7.13
CA PRO A 455 -10.99 -32.14 -6.94
C PRO A 455 -11.12 -31.72 -5.46
N ASN A 456 -11.49 -32.66 -4.60
CA ASN A 456 -11.74 -32.45 -3.17
C ASN A 456 -10.70 -33.21 -2.32
N GLY A 457 -9.44 -32.80 -2.41
CA GLY A 457 -8.34 -33.37 -1.66
C GLY A 457 -8.21 -32.81 -0.22
N PRO A 458 -7.01 -32.90 0.39
CA PRO A 458 -6.75 -32.38 1.74
C PRO A 458 -7.18 -30.92 1.89
N LEU A 459 -7.79 -30.57 3.02
CA LEU A 459 -8.31 -29.22 3.31
C LEU A 459 -9.36 -28.71 2.29
N GLY A 460 -9.97 -29.60 1.50
CA GLY A 460 -10.87 -29.22 0.40
C GLY A 460 -10.16 -28.64 -0.82
N LEU A 461 -8.83 -28.76 -0.89
CA LEU A 461 -8.01 -28.31 -2.01
C LEU A 461 -7.76 -29.46 -2.99
N PRO A 462 -7.61 -29.17 -4.29
CA PRO A 462 -7.42 -30.22 -5.28
C PRO A 462 -6.05 -30.89 -5.12
N LEU A 463 -6.04 -32.21 -5.27
CA LEU A 463 -4.83 -33.02 -5.48
C LEU A 463 -4.71 -33.27 -7.00
N LEU A 464 -3.73 -32.65 -7.64
CA LEU A 464 -3.73 -32.47 -9.09
C LEU A 464 -3.00 -33.57 -9.86
N GLY A 465 -2.09 -34.30 -9.21
CA GLY A 465 -1.33 -35.37 -9.84
C GLY A 465 -0.08 -35.75 -9.05
N SER A 466 0.77 -36.57 -9.68
CA SER A 466 2.10 -36.97 -9.22
C SER A 466 3.19 -35.97 -9.63
N GLY A 467 4.43 -36.21 -9.21
CA GLY A 467 5.61 -35.48 -9.67
C GLY A 467 5.78 -35.50 -11.19
N GLU A 468 5.40 -36.60 -11.86
CA GLU A 468 5.46 -36.68 -13.33
C GLU A 468 4.53 -35.67 -14.00
N TRP A 469 3.30 -35.54 -13.50
CA TRP A 469 2.36 -34.52 -13.97
C TRP A 469 2.93 -33.12 -13.77
N LEU A 470 3.56 -32.88 -12.61
CA LEU A 470 4.17 -31.61 -12.29
C LEU A 470 5.33 -31.27 -13.23
N ALA A 471 6.16 -32.26 -13.57
CA ALA A 471 7.26 -32.12 -14.53
C ALA A 471 6.76 -31.75 -15.93
N GLU A 472 5.68 -32.39 -16.42
CA GLU A 472 5.05 -32.02 -17.70
C GLU A 472 4.47 -30.61 -17.66
N ARG A 473 3.88 -30.21 -16.53
CA ARG A 473 3.34 -28.87 -16.33
C ARG A 473 4.44 -27.81 -16.36
N ALA A 474 5.58 -28.08 -15.72
CA ALA A 474 6.72 -27.17 -15.63
C ALA A 474 7.33 -26.81 -17.00
N ARG A 475 7.13 -27.65 -18.03
CA ARG A 475 7.53 -27.33 -19.42
C ARG A 475 6.73 -26.18 -20.05
N ARG A 476 5.57 -25.81 -19.49
CA ARG A 476 4.62 -24.86 -20.09
C ARG A 476 4.43 -23.58 -19.28
N VAL A 477 4.71 -23.63 -17.98
CA VAL A 477 4.51 -22.53 -17.04
C VAL A 477 5.63 -22.55 -16.01
N ARG A 478 5.99 -21.39 -15.45
CA ARG A 478 6.97 -21.35 -14.35
C ARG A 478 6.28 -21.82 -13.08
N ILE A 479 6.84 -22.80 -12.39
CA ILE A 479 6.23 -23.39 -11.20
C ILE A 479 7.13 -23.17 -10.00
N ALA A 480 6.50 -23.01 -8.83
CA ALA A 480 7.14 -23.26 -7.56
C ALA A 480 6.44 -24.34 -6.74
N VAL A 481 7.20 -24.93 -5.83
CA VAL A 481 6.72 -25.91 -4.85
C VAL A 481 7.15 -25.56 -3.45
N ALA A 482 6.20 -25.54 -2.53
CA ALA A 482 6.46 -25.66 -1.10
C ALA A 482 6.55 -27.15 -0.72
N LEU A 483 7.60 -27.53 0.00
CA LEU A 483 7.88 -28.93 0.31
C LEU A 483 7.02 -29.40 1.52
N GLY A 484 5.98 -30.16 1.25
CA GLY A 484 5.03 -30.73 2.21
C GLY A 484 5.44 -32.07 2.84
N LEU A 485 6.74 -32.41 2.83
CA LEU A 485 7.27 -33.73 3.17
C LEU A 485 8.04 -33.70 4.50
N GLY A 486 7.50 -34.36 5.53
CA GLY A 486 8.11 -34.39 6.86
C GLY A 486 9.38 -35.25 6.95
N ASP A 487 9.50 -36.28 6.11
CA ASP A 487 10.71 -37.13 6.06
C ASP A 487 11.87 -36.37 5.37
N ASN A 488 13.00 -36.23 6.06
CA ASN A 488 14.14 -35.43 5.61
C ASN A 488 14.74 -35.93 4.29
N ARG A 489 14.90 -37.25 4.12
CA ARG A 489 15.53 -37.83 2.93
C ARG A 489 14.60 -37.82 1.73
N LEU A 490 13.31 -38.11 1.93
CA LEU A 490 12.29 -37.99 0.89
C LEU A 490 12.16 -36.53 0.43
N ARG A 491 12.11 -35.59 1.39
CA ARG A 491 12.08 -34.15 1.09
C ARG A 491 13.27 -33.71 0.25
N GLN A 492 14.48 -34.14 0.60
CA GLN A 492 15.69 -33.87 -0.17
C GLN A 492 15.60 -34.41 -1.60
N ARG A 493 15.24 -35.69 -1.78
CA ARG A 493 15.13 -36.29 -3.12
C ARG A 493 14.11 -35.56 -4.01
N VAL A 494 12.93 -35.27 -3.46
CA VAL A 494 11.87 -34.56 -4.20
C VAL A 494 12.28 -33.12 -4.53
N ALA A 495 12.94 -32.42 -3.61
CA ALA A 495 13.45 -31.08 -3.85
C ALA A 495 14.47 -31.06 -5.00
N GLN A 496 15.44 -31.96 -4.98
CA GLN A 496 16.45 -32.11 -6.04
C GLN A 496 15.80 -32.43 -7.39
N GLN A 497 14.79 -33.29 -7.41
CA GLN A 497 14.04 -33.62 -8.61
C GLN A 497 13.26 -32.42 -9.17
N CYS A 498 12.61 -31.64 -8.31
CA CYS A 498 11.93 -30.41 -8.71
C CYS A 498 12.91 -29.39 -9.32
N VAL A 499 14.08 -29.20 -8.71
CA VAL A 499 15.14 -28.32 -9.22
C VAL A 499 15.62 -28.80 -10.58
N ALA A 500 15.83 -30.11 -10.77
CA ALA A 500 16.21 -30.69 -12.06
C ALA A 500 15.16 -30.46 -13.16
N TRP A 501 13.89 -30.28 -12.80
CA TRP A 501 12.80 -29.91 -13.72
C TRP A 501 12.66 -28.40 -13.93
N GLY A 502 13.56 -27.58 -13.37
CA GLY A 502 13.50 -26.12 -13.44
C GLY A 502 12.39 -25.51 -12.58
N ILE A 503 11.89 -26.25 -11.59
CA ILE A 503 10.87 -25.79 -10.65
C ILE A 503 11.55 -25.09 -9.47
N VAL A 504 11.01 -23.94 -9.08
CA VAL A 504 11.52 -23.15 -7.96
C VAL A 504 11.07 -23.75 -6.63
N LEU A 505 11.97 -23.86 -5.66
CA LEU A 505 11.61 -24.24 -4.29
C LEU A 505 11.13 -22.99 -3.53
N ALA A 506 9.85 -22.94 -3.18
CA ALA A 506 9.29 -21.85 -2.39
C ALA A 506 9.65 -22.01 -0.91
N SER A 507 9.98 -20.90 -0.25
CA SER A 507 10.30 -20.86 1.18
C SER A 507 9.20 -20.14 1.99
N PRO A 508 8.01 -20.74 2.19
CA PRO A 508 6.90 -20.11 2.90
C PRO A 508 7.19 -19.87 4.39
N VAL A 509 6.85 -18.67 4.87
CA VAL A 509 6.96 -18.27 6.27
C VAL A 509 5.59 -17.88 6.79
N HIS A 510 5.15 -18.53 7.87
CA HIS A 510 3.86 -18.21 8.47
C HIS A 510 3.88 -16.79 9.07
N PRO A 511 2.84 -15.95 8.90
CA PRO A 511 2.83 -14.56 9.37
C PRO A 511 2.89 -14.38 10.91
N ARG A 512 2.74 -15.47 11.67
CA ARG A 512 2.91 -15.51 13.13
C ARG A 512 4.29 -16.00 13.57
N ALA A 513 5.19 -16.30 12.64
CA ALA A 513 6.57 -16.59 12.96
C ALA A 513 7.34 -15.26 13.16
N ALA A 514 8.28 -15.24 14.09
CA ALA A 514 9.22 -14.15 14.25
C ALA A 514 10.52 -14.52 13.54
N VAL A 515 10.89 -13.79 12.48
CA VAL A 515 12.14 -14.02 11.74
C VAL A 515 12.93 -12.71 11.73
N ALA A 516 14.13 -12.74 12.28
CA ALA A 516 15.01 -11.57 12.31
C ALA A 516 15.42 -11.15 10.89
N PRO A 517 15.49 -9.84 10.57
CA PRO A 517 15.87 -9.37 9.23
C PRO A 517 17.26 -9.83 8.75
N SER A 518 18.18 -10.10 9.67
CA SER A 518 19.53 -10.60 9.40
C SER A 518 19.61 -12.12 9.18
N ALA A 519 18.53 -12.86 9.51
CA ALA A 519 18.51 -14.30 9.35
C ALA A 519 18.50 -14.69 7.86
N ARG A 520 19.22 -15.76 7.52
CA ARG A 520 19.33 -16.26 6.14
C ARG A 520 18.56 -17.56 6.00
N LEU A 521 17.70 -17.66 4.99
CA LEU A 521 16.89 -18.85 4.71
C LEU A 521 17.27 -19.45 3.36
N GLY A 522 17.66 -20.73 3.35
CA GLY A 522 17.86 -21.49 2.13
C GLY A 522 16.54 -21.76 1.37
N ALA A 523 16.68 -22.16 0.11
CA ALA A 523 15.56 -22.45 -0.77
C ALA A 523 14.74 -23.65 -0.26
N GLY A 524 13.40 -23.60 -0.37
CA GLY A 524 12.52 -24.68 0.09
C GLY A 524 12.32 -24.76 1.61
N THR A 525 12.87 -23.83 2.38
CA THR A 525 12.73 -23.78 3.85
C THR A 525 11.34 -23.33 4.26
N VAL A 526 10.72 -24.04 5.19
CA VAL A 526 9.38 -23.74 5.68
C VAL A 526 9.41 -23.37 7.16
N ILE A 527 8.82 -22.22 7.51
CA ILE A 527 8.69 -21.75 8.88
C ILE A 527 7.22 -21.70 9.30
N MET A 528 6.88 -22.46 10.34
CA MET A 528 5.51 -22.63 10.81
C MET A 528 5.09 -21.56 11.83
N ALA A 529 3.81 -21.56 12.21
CA ALA A 529 3.26 -20.60 13.16
C ALA A 529 3.97 -20.61 14.52
N GLY A 530 4.25 -19.42 15.06
CA GLY A 530 4.85 -19.25 16.39
C GLY A 530 6.34 -19.64 16.49
N ALA A 531 6.96 -20.07 15.40
CA ALA A 531 8.40 -20.29 15.38
C ALA A 531 9.18 -18.97 15.49
N ALA A 532 10.38 -19.02 16.07
CA ALA A 532 11.31 -17.89 16.16
C ALA A 532 12.65 -18.24 15.51
N VAL A 533 13.15 -17.35 14.67
CA VAL A 533 14.50 -17.41 14.08
C VAL A 533 15.19 -16.08 14.37
N ASN A 534 16.15 -16.11 15.29
CA ASN A 534 16.80 -14.94 15.86
C ASN A 534 17.97 -14.43 14.99
N PRO A 535 18.56 -13.26 15.32
CA PRO A 535 19.57 -12.60 14.48
C PRO A 535 20.75 -13.49 14.08
N ASP A 536 21.28 -13.22 12.88
CA ASP A 536 22.43 -13.90 12.27
C ASP A 536 22.37 -15.43 12.12
N ALA A 537 21.24 -16.07 12.44
CA ALA A 537 21.03 -17.49 12.16
C ALA A 537 21.00 -17.77 10.64
N ALA A 538 21.60 -18.89 10.24
CA ALA A 538 21.66 -19.37 8.87
C ALA A 538 20.97 -20.73 8.75
N LEU A 539 19.92 -20.80 7.95
CA LEU A 539 19.20 -22.03 7.62
C LEU A 539 19.56 -22.49 6.20
N GLY A 540 19.91 -23.76 6.06
CA GLY A 540 20.17 -24.42 4.78
C GLY A 540 18.91 -24.61 3.93
N GLU A 541 19.06 -25.36 2.84
CA GLU A 541 17.96 -25.68 1.92
C GLU A 541 16.96 -26.67 2.54
N GLY A 542 15.67 -26.51 2.26
CA GLY A 542 14.64 -27.48 2.66
C GLY A 542 14.52 -27.69 4.17
N VAL A 543 14.94 -26.73 4.99
CA VAL A 543 14.85 -26.82 6.46
C VAL A 543 13.39 -26.68 6.90
N ILE A 544 13.00 -27.42 7.94
CA ILE A 544 11.70 -27.23 8.60
C ILE A 544 11.92 -26.68 9.99
N ILE A 545 11.39 -25.48 10.24
CA ILE A 545 11.24 -24.92 11.58
C ILE A 545 9.76 -25.02 11.96
N ASN A 546 9.44 -26.04 12.75
CA ASN A 546 8.05 -26.41 13.02
C ASN A 546 7.41 -25.50 14.08
N THR A 547 6.12 -25.69 14.34
CA THR A 547 5.29 -24.84 15.20
C THR A 547 5.94 -24.59 16.56
N GLY A 548 6.15 -23.33 16.92
CA GLY A 548 6.73 -22.94 18.21
C GLY A 548 8.22 -23.27 18.39
N ALA A 549 8.92 -23.76 17.37
CA ALA A 549 10.35 -24.04 17.46
C ALA A 549 11.19 -22.75 17.51
N VAL A 550 12.32 -22.78 18.21
CA VAL A 550 13.21 -21.62 18.41
C VAL A 550 14.62 -21.92 17.88
N VAL A 551 15.03 -21.12 16.91
CA VAL A 551 16.42 -21.01 16.44
C VAL A 551 17.01 -19.74 17.02
N GLU A 552 17.92 -19.90 17.99
CA GLU A 552 18.61 -18.77 18.61
C GLU A 552 19.66 -18.13 17.70
N HIS A 553 20.21 -17.00 18.16
CA HIS A 553 21.17 -16.20 17.41
C HIS A 553 22.46 -16.96 17.03
N ASP A 554 23.06 -16.58 15.90
CA ASP A 554 24.33 -17.15 15.37
C ASP A 554 24.30 -18.66 15.10
N ASN A 555 23.12 -19.26 14.94
CA ASN A 555 22.99 -20.70 14.69
C ASN A 555 23.21 -21.06 13.22
N GLU A 556 23.78 -22.24 12.97
CA GLU A 556 23.95 -22.82 11.63
C GLU A 556 23.12 -24.11 11.55
N ILE A 557 22.06 -24.10 10.75
CA ILE A 557 21.16 -25.25 10.55
C ILE A 557 21.37 -25.79 9.13
N GLY A 558 21.86 -27.02 9.02
CA GLY A 558 22.22 -27.66 7.77
C GLY A 558 21.02 -28.08 6.91
N ASP A 559 21.30 -28.39 5.64
CA ASP A 559 20.27 -28.69 4.64
C ASP A 559 19.37 -29.85 5.06
N TYR A 560 18.07 -29.67 4.84
CA TYR A 560 17.01 -30.63 5.12
C TYR A 560 16.96 -31.08 6.58
N ALA A 561 17.51 -30.31 7.52
CA ALA A 561 17.29 -30.52 8.94
C ALA A 561 15.83 -30.21 9.33
N HIS A 562 15.37 -30.81 10.43
CA HIS A 562 14.01 -30.64 10.93
C HIS A 562 14.01 -30.38 12.43
N LEU A 563 13.62 -29.16 12.81
CA LEU A 563 13.30 -28.83 14.19
C LEU A 563 11.80 -29.05 14.39
N SER A 564 11.44 -30.10 15.14
CA SER A 564 10.05 -30.44 15.43
C SER A 564 9.37 -29.39 16.32
N ALA A 565 8.06 -29.52 16.51
CA ALA A 565 7.30 -28.52 17.27
C ALA A 565 7.87 -28.33 18.68
N ASN A 566 8.00 -27.07 19.08
CA ASN A 566 8.60 -26.61 20.34
C ASN A 566 10.05 -27.06 20.59
N ALA A 567 10.77 -27.56 19.58
CA ALA A 567 12.21 -27.78 19.72
C ALA A 567 12.94 -26.44 19.83
N ALA A 568 13.98 -26.36 20.66
CA ALA A 568 14.71 -25.12 20.90
C ALA A 568 16.23 -25.35 20.82
N THR A 569 16.93 -24.33 20.37
CA THR A 569 18.39 -24.28 20.36
C THR A 569 18.84 -23.08 21.18
N GLY A 570 19.95 -23.21 21.91
CA GLY A 570 20.69 -22.07 22.45
C GLY A 570 21.47 -21.34 21.35
N GLY A 571 22.10 -20.21 21.71
CA GLY A 571 22.92 -19.45 20.75
C GLY A 571 24.18 -20.19 20.31
N GLN A 572 24.63 -19.91 19.09
CA GLN A 572 25.84 -20.49 18.46
C GLN A 572 25.81 -22.03 18.35
N VAL A 573 24.64 -22.63 18.13
CA VAL A 573 24.46 -24.07 17.91
C VAL A 573 24.60 -24.42 16.42
N ARG A 574 25.23 -25.58 16.15
CA ARG A 574 25.33 -26.16 14.80
C ARG A 574 24.49 -27.43 14.69
N ILE A 575 23.50 -27.43 13.80
CA ILE A 575 22.71 -28.62 13.48
C ILE A 575 23.11 -29.10 12.09
N GLY A 576 23.58 -30.34 11.96
CA GLY A 576 24.02 -30.92 10.70
C GLY A 576 22.87 -31.17 9.72
N ALA A 577 23.22 -31.36 8.44
CA ALA A 577 22.26 -31.69 7.40
C ALA A 577 21.47 -32.96 7.76
N LEU A 578 20.21 -33.05 7.34
CA LEU A 578 19.30 -34.18 7.59
C LEU A 578 19.04 -34.49 9.08
N ALA A 579 19.62 -33.74 10.02
CA ALA A 579 19.41 -33.98 11.45
C ALA A 579 17.96 -33.63 11.85
N GLN A 580 17.48 -34.28 12.90
CA GLN A 580 16.13 -34.06 13.42
C GLN A 580 16.15 -33.81 14.92
N LEU A 581 15.63 -32.65 15.33
CA LEU A 581 15.29 -32.40 16.73
C LEU A 581 13.84 -32.82 16.95
N GLY A 582 13.62 -33.76 17.86
CA GLY A 582 12.31 -34.24 18.25
C GLY A 582 11.47 -33.17 18.96
N LEU A 583 10.18 -33.46 19.16
CA LEU A 583 9.23 -32.55 19.80
C LEU A 583 9.77 -32.10 21.17
N GLY A 584 9.86 -30.79 21.40
CA GLY A 584 10.35 -30.25 22.67
C GLY A 584 11.82 -30.57 23.00
N ALA A 585 12.62 -31.05 22.04
CA ALA A 585 14.04 -31.27 22.26
C ALA A 585 14.78 -29.94 22.43
N VAL A 586 15.77 -29.89 23.31
CA VAL A 586 16.57 -28.69 23.61
C VAL A 586 18.04 -28.97 23.36
N VAL A 587 18.72 -28.08 22.63
CA VAL A 587 20.18 -28.10 22.48
C VAL A 587 20.77 -26.90 23.21
N LEU A 588 21.68 -27.14 24.17
CA LEU A 588 22.32 -26.05 24.91
C LEU A 588 23.26 -25.23 24.01
N PRO A 589 23.56 -23.96 24.37
CA PRO A 589 24.39 -23.08 23.55
C PRO A 589 25.78 -23.66 23.23
N ARG A 590 26.31 -23.31 22.05
CA ARG A 590 27.66 -23.69 21.58
C ARG A 590 27.91 -25.20 21.42
N LEU A 591 26.86 -25.95 21.14
CA LEU A 591 26.94 -27.40 20.86
C LEU A 591 26.64 -27.71 19.40
N SER A 592 27.02 -28.91 18.99
CA SER A 592 26.77 -29.45 17.66
C SER A 592 25.95 -30.75 17.69
N VAL A 593 25.06 -30.90 16.72
CA VAL A 593 24.35 -32.15 16.43
C VAL A 593 24.74 -32.58 15.03
N GLY A 594 25.44 -33.71 14.92
CA GLY A 594 25.98 -34.18 13.64
C GLY A 594 24.93 -34.49 12.56
N CYS A 595 25.41 -34.58 11.32
CA CYS A 595 24.60 -34.92 10.15
C CYS A 595 23.77 -36.19 10.35
N GLY A 596 22.50 -36.16 9.95
CA GLY A 596 21.60 -37.33 10.00
C GLY A 596 21.33 -37.89 11.41
N SER A 597 21.68 -37.15 12.45
CA SER A 597 21.42 -37.54 13.83
C SER A 597 20.00 -37.16 14.26
N ILE A 598 19.43 -37.95 15.16
CA ILE A 598 18.07 -37.77 15.68
C ILE A 598 18.16 -37.55 17.19
N VAL A 599 17.69 -36.39 17.63
CA VAL A 599 17.47 -36.09 19.04
C VAL A 599 16.02 -36.43 19.36
N GLY A 600 15.79 -37.34 20.31
CA GLY A 600 14.46 -37.79 20.71
C GLY A 600 13.60 -36.67 21.29
N ALA A 601 12.28 -36.88 21.29
CA ALA A 601 11.35 -35.93 21.89
C ALA A 601 11.68 -35.67 23.37
N GLY A 602 11.65 -34.40 23.78
CA GLY A 602 11.94 -33.95 25.14
C GLY A 602 13.39 -34.12 25.59
N ALA A 603 14.30 -34.57 24.72
CA ALA A 603 15.70 -34.78 25.10
C ALA A 603 16.46 -33.45 25.21
N VAL A 604 17.44 -33.40 26.12
CA VAL A 604 18.27 -32.20 26.35
C VAL A 604 19.72 -32.52 26.03
N VAL A 605 20.23 -31.96 24.94
CA VAL A 605 21.61 -32.13 24.49
C VAL A 605 22.52 -31.20 25.28
N ILE A 606 23.42 -31.80 26.07
CA ILE A 606 24.39 -31.09 26.92
C ILE A 606 25.85 -31.29 26.46
N ASP A 607 26.08 -32.20 25.51
CA ASP A 607 27.37 -32.56 24.93
C ASP A 607 27.21 -32.65 23.40
N ASP A 608 28.29 -32.41 22.63
CA ASP A 608 28.27 -32.58 21.17
C ASP A 608 27.81 -34.00 20.77
N LEU A 609 26.93 -34.08 19.78
CA LEU A 609 26.48 -35.35 19.22
C LEU A 609 27.17 -35.64 17.89
N PRO A 610 27.77 -36.82 17.71
CA PRO A 610 28.36 -37.22 16.43
C PRO A 610 27.29 -37.39 15.34
N GLU A 611 27.74 -37.62 14.12
CA GLU A 611 26.85 -37.90 12.98
C GLU A 611 26.18 -39.28 13.10
N HIS A 612 25.01 -39.41 12.48
CA HIS A 612 24.26 -40.65 12.35
C HIS A 612 24.00 -41.39 13.68
N VAL A 613 23.61 -40.66 14.73
CA VAL A 613 23.20 -41.26 16.02
C VAL A 613 21.77 -40.90 16.39
N VAL A 614 21.15 -41.77 17.18
CA VAL A 614 19.90 -41.48 17.89
C VAL A 614 20.24 -41.22 19.34
N ALA A 615 19.96 -40.03 19.85
CA ALA A 615 20.18 -39.65 21.24
C ALA A 615 18.84 -39.34 21.93
N VAL A 616 18.63 -39.82 23.16
CA VAL A 616 17.37 -39.65 23.92
C VAL A 616 17.65 -39.36 25.39
N GLY A 617 16.68 -38.77 26.09
CA GLY A 617 16.73 -38.56 27.54
C GLY A 617 17.18 -37.16 27.99
N VAL A 618 17.16 -36.94 29.30
CA VAL A 618 17.60 -35.70 29.96
C VAL A 618 18.60 -36.09 31.06
N PRO A 619 19.92 -35.92 30.83
CA PRO A 619 20.54 -35.46 29.59
C PRO A 619 20.46 -36.48 28.44
N ALA A 620 20.57 -36.01 27.21
CA ALA A 620 20.54 -36.84 26.02
C ALA A 620 21.75 -37.78 25.99
N ARG A 621 21.51 -39.07 25.78
CA ARG A 621 22.53 -40.11 25.63
C ARG A 621 22.30 -40.90 24.34
N ILE A 622 23.38 -41.27 23.68
CA ILE A 622 23.33 -42.06 22.44
C ILE A 622 22.71 -43.42 22.76
N LEU A 623 21.56 -43.70 22.16
CA LEU A 623 20.85 -44.97 22.25
C LEU A 623 21.40 -45.97 21.23
N ARG A 624 21.61 -45.51 19.99
CA ARG A 624 22.10 -46.34 18.87
C ARG A 624 22.64 -45.48 17.74
N ARG A 625 23.39 -46.10 16.82
CA ARG A 625 23.71 -45.50 15.52
C ARG A 625 22.55 -45.68 14.54
N CYS A 626 22.36 -44.74 13.62
CA CYS A 626 21.37 -44.81 12.55
C CYS A 626 21.79 -45.87 11.53
N PRO A 627 20.88 -46.79 11.11
CA PRO A 627 21.21 -47.89 10.19
C PRO A 627 21.69 -47.44 8.80
N ASP A 628 21.30 -46.24 8.35
CA ASP A 628 21.47 -45.77 6.97
C ASP A 628 22.64 -44.78 6.77
N ALA A 629 23.71 -44.89 7.56
CA ALA A 629 24.95 -44.16 7.29
C ALA A 629 25.58 -44.71 5.99
N PRO A 630 25.91 -43.89 4.98
CA PRO A 630 26.84 -44.36 3.95
C PRO A 630 28.16 -44.79 4.63
N PRO A 631 28.81 -45.86 4.15
CA PRO A 631 30.07 -46.36 4.71
C PRO A 631 31.20 -45.32 4.65
#